data_AF-A0AAU6LGM7-F1
#
_entry.id   AF-A0AAU6LGM7-F1
#
_cell.length_a   1.000
_cell.length_b   1.000
_cell.length_c   1.000
_cell.angle_alpha   90.00
_cell.angle_beta   90.00
_cell.angle_gamma   90.00
#
_symmetry.space_group_name_H-M   'P 1'
#
loop_
_entity.id
_entity.type
_entity.pdbx_description
1 polymer ?
#
loop_
_entity_poly.entity_id
_entity_poly.type
_entity_poly.pdbx_seq_one_letter_code
_entity_poly.pdbx_strand_id
1 'polypeptide(L)' 'MHFAFVCWCCGADCTVWGKPKGFWVELFEVPNEWDCWNCGATNETPDPPWTPA' A
#
# COMPACT_ATOMS: atom_id res chain seq x y z
N MET A 1 5.10 3.86 7.80
CA MET A 1 3.82 3.30 8.32
C MET A 1 3.44 2.12 7.43
N HIS A 2 2.74 1.12 7.96
CA HIS A 2 2.24 0.01 7.15
C HIS A 2 0.77 0.27 6.77
N PHE A 3 0.42 0.01 5.51
CA PHE A 3 -0.93 0.17 4.98
C PHE A 3 -1.40 -1.17 4.41
N ALA A 4 -2.66 -1.51 4.62
CA ALA A 4 -3.25 -2.75 4.12
C ALA A 4 -4.04 -2.46 2.85
N PHE A 5 -3.73 -3.18 1.79
CA PHE A 5 -4.44 -3.11 0.51
C PHE A 5 -4.90 -4.49 0.09
N VAL A 6 -6.08 -4.57 -0.51
CA VAL A 6 -6.64 -5.83 -1.01
C VAL A 6 -6.19 -6.03 -2.46
N CYS A 7 -5.64 -7.21 -2.75
CA CYS A 7 -5.27 -7.56 -4.11
C CYS A 7 -6.50 -7.67 -5.02
N TRP A 8 -6.50 -6.99 -6.16
CA TRP A 8 -7.60 -7.03 -7.12
C TRP A 8 -7.80 -8.41 -7.75
N CYS A 9 -6.72 -9.21 -7.84
CA CYS A 9 -6.73 -10.50 -8.53
C CYS A 9 -7.17 -11.65 -7.61
N CYS A 10 -6.55 -11.80 -6.43
CA CYS A 10 -6.81 -12.92 -5.52
C CYS A 10 -7.57 -12.55 -4.25
N GLY A 11 -7.84 -11.26 -4.01
CA GLY A 11 -8.54 -10.80 -2.81
C GLY A 11 -7.73 -10.90 -1.51
N ALA A 12 -6.43 -11.22 -1.57
CA ALA A 12 -5.59 -11.31 -0.38
C ALA A 12 -5.19 -9.91 0.13
N ASP A 13 -5.21 -9.75 1.46
CA ASP A 13 -4.67 -8.56 2.12
C ASP A 13 -3.14 -8.52 2.00
N CYS A 14 -2.63 -7.40 1.49
CA CYS A 14 -1.22 -7.15 1.26
C CYS A 14 -0.80 -5.91 2.05
N THR A 15 0.26 -6.07 2.84
CA THR A 15 0.81 -4.97 3.64
C THR A 15 1.89 -4.25 2.86
N VAL A 16 1.66 -2.97 2.53
CA VAL A 16 2.61 -2.12 1.81
C VAL A 16 3.21 -1.11 2.78
N TRP A 17 4.53 -0.93 2.71
CA TRP A 17 5.24 0.01 3.58
C TRP A 17 5.26 1.41 2.96
N GLY A 18 4.58 2.34 3.62
CA GLY A 18 4.66 3.77 3.30
C GLY A 18 5.88 4.41 3.95
N LYS A 19 6.72 5.05 3.13
CA LYS A 19 7.87 5.84 3.58
C LYS A 19 7.39 7.20 4.09
N PRO A 20 7.85 7.68 5.26
CA PRO A 20 7.54 9.05 5.68
C PRO A 20 8.14 10.04 4.69
N LYS A 21 7.35 11.01 4.23
CA LYS A 21 7.75 12.07 3.30
C LYS A 21 7.44 13.43 3.92
N GLY A 22 8.46 14.30 4.02
CA GLY A 22 8.30 15.67 4.51
C GLY A 22 8.83 15.88 5.93
N PHE A 23 8.87 17.16 6.34
CA PHE A 23 9.36 17.59 7.66
C PHE A 23 8.36 17.27 8.78
N TRP A 24 7.08 17.10 8.41
CA TRP A 24 6.00 16.68 9.30
C TRP A 24 5.70 15.20 9.04
N VAL A 25 5.72 14.39 10.10
CA VAL A 25 5.64 12.91 10.07
C VAL A 25 4.26 12.38 9.65
N GLU A 26 3.38 13.24 9.13
CA GLU A 26 1.98 12.95 8.81
C GLU A 26 1.75 12.60 7.33
N LEU A 27 2.73 12.84 6.46
CA LEU A 27 2.67 12.49 5.05
C LEU A 27 3.48 11.19 4.83
N PHE A 28 2.80 10.13 4.39
CA PHE A 28 3.43 8.87 4.02
C PHE A 28 3.27 8.65 2.50
N GLU A 29 4.37 8.37 1.82
CA GLU A 29 4.39 8.00 0.42
C GLU A 29 4.45 6.47 0.31
N VAL A 30 3.36 5.90 -0.21
CA VAL A 30 3.24 4.49 -0.55
C VAL A 30 3.66 4.34 -2.02
N PRO A 31 4.37 3.26 -2.42
CA PRO A 31 4.68 3.02 -3.82
C PRO A 31 3.40 2.95 -4.67
N ASN A 32 3.42 3.51 -5.88
CA ASN A 32 2.28 3.51 -6.79
C ASN A 32 1.86 2.09 -7.22
N GLU A 33 2.81 1.17 -7.29
CA GLU A 33 2.58 -0.22 -7.66
C GLU A 33 3.22 -1.16 -6.63
N TRP A 34 2.56 -2.27 -6.36
CA TRP A 34 3.05 -3.31 -5.46
C TRP A 34 2.59 -4.70 -5.92
N ASP A 35 3.46 -5.67 -5.73
CA ASP A 35 3.16 -7.05 -6.08
C ASP A 35 2.50 -7.77 -4.91
N CYS A 36 1.44 -8.52 -5.21
CA CYS A 36 0.75 -9.32 -4.23
C CYS A 36 1.65 -10.47 -3.76
N TRP A 37 1.81 -10.62 -2.45
CA TRP A 37 2.62 -11.70 -1.87
C TRP A 37 2.05 -13.10 -2.17
N ASN A 38 0.73 -13.21 -2.38
CA ASN A 38 0.04 -14.49 -2.56
C ASN A 38 0.02 -14.94 -4.02
N CYS A 39 -0.42 -14.08 -4.95
CA CYS A 39 -0.55 -14.45 -6.37
C CYS A 39 0.51 -13.85 -7.30
N GLY A 40 1.37 -12.95 -6.81
CA GLY A 40 2.38 -12.27 -7.63
C GLY A 40 1.82 -11.26 -8.64
N ALA A 41 0.51 -10.96 -8.59
CA ALA A 41 -0.07 -9.94 -9.45
C ALA A 41 0.37 -8.54 -9.02
N THR A 42 0.68 -7.68 -9.98
CA THR A 42 0.94 -6.25 -9.74
C THR A 42 -0.39 -5.53 -9.51
N ASN A 43 -0.44 -4.73 -8.45
CA ASN A 43 -1.58 -3.93 -8.03
C ASN A 43 -1.18 -2.46 -8.00
N GLU A 44 -2.11 -1.60 -8.36
CA GLU A 44 -1.95 -0.15 -8.21
C GLU A 44 -2.46 0.29 -6.84
N THR A 45 -1.73 1.20 -6.20
CA THR A 45 -2.15 1.81 -4.95
C THR A 45 -3.29 2.80 -5.24
N PRO A 46 -4.46 2.66 -4.58
CA PRO A 46 -5.57 3.58 -4.77
C PRO A 46 -5.22 4.99 -4.27
N ASP A 47 -5.99 5.99 -4.67
CA ASP A 47 -5.82 7.34 -4.12
C ASP A 47 -6.12 7.39 -2.60
N PRO A 48 -5.47 8.28 -1.84
CA PRO A 48 -5.74 8.47 -0.41
C PRO A 48 -7.18 8.96 -0.16
N PRO A 49 -7.74 8.76 1.06
CA PRO A 49 -7.09 8.32 2.29
C PRO A 49 -6.99 6.79 2.44
N TRP A 50 -5.86 6.32 2.97
CA TRP A 50 -5.61 4.89 3.23
C TRP A 50 -5.78 4.53 4.69
N THR A 51 -6.25 3.30 4.93
CA THR A 51 -6.35 2.74 6.27
C THR A 51 -4.99 2.17 6.70
N PRO A 52 -4.44 2.59 7.85
CA PRO A 52 -3.24 1.96 8.40
C PRO A 52 -3.53 0.51 8.80
N ALA A 53 -2.55 -0.38 8.55
CA ALA A 53 -2.62 -1.82 8.85
C ALA A 53 -2.33 -2.14 10.31
#